data_AF-A0A8K9UXM5-F1
#
_entry.id   AF-A0A8K9UXM5-F1
#
_cell.length_a   1.000
_cell.length_b   1.000
_cell.length_c   1.000
_cell.angle_alpha   90.00
_cell.angle_beta   90.00
_cell.angle_gamma   90.00
#
_symmetry.space_group_name_H-M   'P 1'
#
loop_
_entity.id
_entity.type
_entity.pdbx_description
1 polymer ?
#
loop_
_entity_poly.entity_id
_entity_poly.type
_entity_poly.pdbx_seq_one_letter_code
_entity_poly.pdbx_strand_id
1 'polypeptide(L)'
;MMCDCIAVKLAHNGWSVSYTRKQICILKGSSYRIPGNKENDCTLRFTGLRMSDSAEYRFRLRTILGGKFAGTPVLLTVTDVLLELDPTSVSEGESAILRCRTKCTLGPNTAFIWYKNGQPIPNNYPYSNRLYQNPVSNDDAGSYSCAVDGHDDLHSPEVTLRVRYKPKSTSASVSPSGKIVEGSSVTLTCNSDANPPVQNYTWLKRNVTSPKASGPSYTITKISSEDNGEYYCEARNILGGENSRELFIWLLSEINYHTIYTYFILKGFVITVVECKLHVVVNKAMFLNE
;
A
#
# COMPACT_ATOMS: atom_id res chain seq x y z
N MET A 1 -63.39 -20.32 -6.41
CA MET A 1 -62.24 -21.15 -5.98
C MET A 1 -61.18 -20.21 -5.42
N MET A 2 -61.12 -20.05 -4.09
CA MET A 2 -60.04 -19.32 -3.43
C MET A 2 -58.93 -20.33 -3.14
N CYS A 3 -57.74 -20.10 -3.68
CA CYS A 3 -56.54 -20.88 -3.38
C CYS A 3 -55.59 -19.97 -2.59
N ASP A 4 -55.38 -20.26 -1.30
CA ASP A 4 -54.32 -19.63 -0.52
C ASP A 4 -52.97 -20.26 -0.92
N CYS A 5 -52.16 -19.52 -1.69
CA CYS A 5 -50.82 -19.94 -2.09
C CYS A 5 -49.85 -19.82 -0.89
N ILE A 6 -49.65 -20.91 -0.14
CA ILE A 6 -48.57 -21.01 0.84
C ILE A 6 -47.42 -21.80 0.19
N ALA A 7 -46.27 -21.16 0.02
CA ALA A 7 -45.05 -21.83 -0.42
C ALA A 7 -44.59 -22.81 0.67
N VAL A 8 -44.77 -24.11 0.45
CA VAL A 8 -44.37 -25.17 1.40
C VAL A 8 -43.58 -26.27 0.68
N LYS A 9 -42.44 -26.63 1.30
CA LYS A 9 -41.53 -27.71 0.91
C LYS A 9 -42.25 -29.09 0.87
N LEU A 10 -41.97 -29.85 -0.21
CA LEU A 10 -42.15 -31.31 -0.45
C LEU A 10 -43.53 -31.96 -0.82
N ALA A 11 -43.50 -32.64 -2.01
CA ALA A 11 -44.23 -33.81 -2.62
C ALA A 11 -45.79 -33.93 -2.67
N HIS A 12 -46.51 -34.47 -3.68
CA HIS A 12 -46.31 -34.92 -5.10
C HIS A 12 -47.68 -34.89 -5.85
N ASN A 13 -47.67 -34.52 -7.15
CA ASN A 13 -48.59 -34.74 -8.31
C ASN A 13 -49.95 -34.02 -8.49
N GLY A 14 -49.95 -32.91 -9.28
CA GLY A 14 -51.00 -32.61 -10.31
C GLY A 14 -51.43 -31.16 -10.68
N TRP A 15 -50.50 -30.21 -10.86
CA TRP A 15 -50.49 -29.14 -11.90
C TRP A 15 -49.01 -28.97 -12.29
N SER A 16 -48.65 -28.61 -13.53
CA SER A 16 -47.24 -28.46 -13.97
C SER A 16 -46.84 -26.99 -14.08
N VAL A 17 -45.84 -26.57 -13.31
CA VAL A 17 -45.04 -25.37 -13.59
C VAL A 17 -43.71 -25.88 -14.11
N SER A 18 -43.40 -25.62 -15.37
CA SER A 18 -42.12 -25.99 -15.98
C SER A 18 -41.11 -24.86 -15.75
N TYR A 19 -40.15 -25.11 -14.87
CA TYR A 19 -38.98 -24.24 -14.75
C TYR A 19 -37.97 -24.59 -15.85
N THR A 20 -37.47 -23.58 -16.56
CA THR A 20 -36.47 -23.73 -17.63
C THR A 20 -35.10 -24.15 -17.11
N ARG A 21 -34.82 -23.96 -15.80
CA ARG A 21 -33.57 -24.38 -15.12
C ARG A 21 -33.89 -25.15 -13.84
N LYS A 22 -33.40 -26.39 -13.72
CA LYS A 22 -33.59 -27.25 -12.54
C LYS A 22 -32.67 -26.88 -11.36
N GLN A 23 -31.61 -26.11 -11.63
CA GLN A 23 -30.68 -25.60 -10.64
C GLN A 23 -30.39 -24.14 -10.94
N ILE A 24 -30.40 -23.32 -9.89
CA ILE A 24 -30.21 -21.88 -9.94
C ILE A 24 -29.10 -21.54 -8.97
N CYS A 25 -28.04 -20.89 -9.46
CA CYS A 25 -26.97 -20.38 -8.61
C CYS A 25 -27.00 -18.85 -8.61
N ILE A 26 -26.98 -18.24 -7.43
CA ILE A 26 -27.13 -16.79 -7.24
C ILE A 26 -26.10 -16.28 -6.23
N LEU A 27 -25.68 -15.03 -6.40
CA LEU A 27 -24.83 -14.34 -5.45
C LEU A 27 -25.60 -13.96 -4.18
N LYS A 28 -24.91 -14.07 -3.04
CA LYS A 28 -25.40 -13.65 -1.72
C LYS A 28 -25.69 -12.15 -1.74
N GLY A 29 -26.83 -11.75 -1.22
CA GLY A 29 -27.33 -10.37 -1.20
C GLY A 29 -28.27 -10.05 -2.36
N SER A 30 -28.24 -10.83 -3.44
CA SER A 30 -29.11 -10.59 -4.60
C SER A 30 -30.60 -10.82 -4.29
N SER A 31 -31.44 -10.31 -5.20
CA SER A 31 -32.87 -10.61 -5.23
C SER A 31 -33.19 -11.52 -6.41
N TYR A 32 -34.02 -12.54 -6.21
CA TYR A 32 -34.43 -13.45 -7.27
C TYR A 32 -35.93 -13.70 -7.25
N ARG A 33 -36.51 -13.82 -8.44
CA ARG A 33 -37.92 -14.15 -8.62
C ARG A 33 -38.02 -15.53 -9.27
N ILE A 34 -38.68 -16.45 -8.60
CA ILE A 34 -39.12 -17.71 -9.18
C ILE A 34 -40.51 -17.45 -9.77
N PRO A 35 -40.65 -17.34 -11.11
CA PRO A 35 -41.91 -16.98 -11.74
C PRO A 35 -43.01 -18.03 -11.52
N GLY A 36 -44.22 -17.56 -11.24
CA GLY A 36 -45.46 -18.35 -11.18
C GLY A 36 -46.10 -18.59 -12.57
N ASN A 37 -47.34 -19.11 -12.59
CA ASN A 37 -48.08 -19.32 -13.85
C ASN A 37 -48.91 -18.07 -14.24
N LYS A 38 -49.36 -17.99 -15.51
CA LYS A 38 -50.06 -16.82 -16.08
C LYS A 38 -51.54 -16.67 -15.68
N GLU A 39 -52.17 -17.70 -15.09
CA GLU A 39 -53.58 -17.66 -14.70
C GLU A 39 -53.80 -17.28 -13.22
N ASN A 40 -52.81 -17.55 -12.34
CA ASN A 40 -52.76 -17.12 -10.96
C ASN A 40 -51.28 -16.92 -10.56
N ASP A 41 -50.82 -15.66 -10.47
CA ASP A 41 -49.42 -15.33 -10.21
C ASP A 41 -48.96 -15.74 -8.80
N CYS A 42 -48.51 -16.99 -8.63
CA CYS A 42 -47.87 -17.48 -7.41
C CYS A 42 -46.33 -17.41 -7.54
N THR A 43 -45.81 -16.22 -7.80
CA THR A 43 -44.37 -15.91 -7.85
C THR A 43 -43.76 -15.85 -6.45
N LEU A 44 -42.67 -16.60 -6.22
CA LEU A 44 -41.87 -16.48 -4.99
C LEU A 44 -40.71 -15.53 -5.23
N ARG A 45 -40.64 -14.47 -4.42
CA ARG A 45 -39.55 -13.47 -4.48
C ARG A 45 -38.66 -13.60 -3.24
N PHE A 46 -37.37 -13.78 -3.49
CA PHE A 46 -36.32 -13.64 -2.50
C PHE A 46 -35.67 -12.26 -2.64
N THR A 47 -35.33 -11.67 -1.49
CA THR A 47 -34.59 -10.41 -1.40
C THR A 47 -33.52 -10.56 -0.34
N GLY A 48 -32.29 -10.13 -0.61
CA GLY A 48 -31.21 -10.24 0.35
C GLY A 48 -30.81 -11.69 0.64
N LEU A 49 -30.68 -12.51 -0.40
CA LEU A 49 -30.37 -13.93 -0.29
C LEU A 49 -29.13 -14.20 0.57
N ARG A 50 -29.21 -15.15 1.49
CA ARG A 50 -28.12 -15.59 2.35
C ARG A 50 -27.64 -16.97 1.94
N MET A 51 -26.42 -17.33 2.33
CA MET A 51 -25.89 -18.69 2.12
C MET A 51 -26.84 -19.76 2.67
N SER A 52 -27.51 -19.48 3.80
CA SER A 52 -28.51 -20.35 4.46
C SER A 52 -29.79 -20.58 3.64
N ASP A 53 -30.07 -19.73 2.67
CA ASP A 53 -31.24 -19.85 1.79
C ASP A 53 -30.99 -20.89 0.67
N SER A 54 -29.78 -21.46 0.61
CA SER A 54 -29.48 -22.57 -0.29
C SER A 54 -30.29 -23.80 0.09
N ALA A 55 -31.29 -24.13 -0.72
CA ALA A 55 -32.17 -25.25 -0.48
C ALA A 55 -32.87 -25.70 -1.77
N GLU A 56 -33.52 -26.86 -1.69
CA GLU A 56 -34.46 -27.30 -2.72
C GLU A 56 -35.82 -26.65 -2.48
N TYR A 57 -36.27 -25.85 -3.45
CA TYR A 57 -37.57 -25.20 -3.47
C TYR A 57 -38.51 -25.91 -4.43
N ARG A 58 -39.78 -26.02 -4.05
CA ARG A 58 -40.84 -26.47 -4.95
C ARG A 58 -42.15 -25.79 -4.61
N PHE A 59 -42.99 -25.59 -5.63
CA PHE A 59 -44.33 -25.09 -5.41
C PHE A 59 -45.26 -26.24 -5.01
N ARG A 60 -46.27 -25.91 -4.19
CA ARG A 60 -47.33 -26.81 -3.77
C ARG A 60 -48.68 -26.10 -3.83
N LEU A 61 -49.70 -26.78 -4.32
CA LEU A 61 -51.08 -26.31 -4.34
C LEU A 61 -51.96 -27.24 -3.51
N ARG A 62 -52.94 -26.65 -2.82
CA ARG A 62 -54.02 -27.37 -2.13
C ARG A 62 -55.35 -26.83 -2.62
N THR A 63 -56.26 -27.72 -3.02
CA THR A 63 -57.61 -27.32 -3.42
C THR A 63 -58.57 -27.41 -2.23
N ILE A 64 -59.67 -26.66 -2.30
CA ILE A 64 -60.75 -26.69 -1.31
C ILE A 64 -61.42 -28.08 -1.18
N LEU A 65 -61.29 -28.93 -2.19
CA LEU A 65 -61.76 -30.32 -2.21
C LEU A 65 -60.71 -31.32 -1.69
N GLY A 66 -59.61 -30.84 -1.12
CA GLY A 66 -58.56 -31.68 -0.53
C GLY A 66 -57.52 -32.23 -1.53
N GLY A 67 -57.59 -31.87 -2.81
CA GLY A 67 -56.59 -32.21 -3.82
C GLY A 67 -55.24 -31.56 -3.50
N LYS A 68 -54.15 -32.30 -3.67
CA LYS A 68 -52.78 -31.84 -3.38
C LYS A 68 -51.91 -32.02 -4.61
N PHE A 69 -51.20 -30.97 -4.99
CA PHE A 69 -50.36 -30.95 -6.18
C PHE A 69 -48.99 -30.37 -5.86
N ALA A 70 -47.92 -30.93 -6.44
CA ALA A 70 -46.57 -30.40 -6.27
C ALA A 70 -45.80 -30.39 -7.59
N GLY A 71 -45.03 -29.32 -7.79
CA GLY A 71 -44.14 -29.16 -8.93
C GLY A 71 -42.87 -29.97 -8.89
N THR A 72 -42.13 -29.89 -9.99
CA THR A 72 -40.72 -30.28 -10.02
C THR A 72 -39.90 -29.39 -9.10
N PRO A 73 -38.96 -29.97 -8.34
CA PRO A 73 -38.08 -29.18 -7.49
C PRO A 73 -37.05 -28.40 -8.28
N VAL A 74 -36.63 -27.28 -7.68
CA VAL A 74 -35.56 -26.41 -8.15
C VAL A 74 -34.55 -26.25 -7.03
N LEU A 75 -33.29 -26.58 -7.30
CA LEU A 75 -32.21 -26.36 -6.35
C LEU A 75 -31.72 -24.92 -6.44
N LEU A 76 -31.90 -24.14 -5.37
CA LEU A 76 -31.28 -22.82 -5.22
C LEU A 76 -29.95 -22.99 -4.47
N THR A 77 -28.87 -22.51 -5.06
CA THR A 77 -27.55 -22.42 -4.41
C THR A 77 -27.16 -20.95 -4.32
N VAL A 78 -26.92 -20.47 -3.11
CA VAL A 78 -26.41 -19.13 -2.88
C VAL A 78 -24.91 -19.23 -2.61
N THR A 79 -24.11 -18.43 -3.30
CA THR A 79 -22.66 -18.37 -3.10
C THR A 79 -22.18 -16.93 -2.98
N ASP A 80 -20.94 -16.75 -2.57
CA ASP A 80 -20.30 -15.44 -2.48
C ASP A 80 -19.19 -15.32 -3.53
N VAL A 81 -18.73 -14.09 -3.75
CA VAL A 81 -17.52 -13.83 -4.53
C VAL A 81 -16.32 -13.89 -3.59
N LEU A 82 -15.27 -14.59 -4.00
CA LEU A 82 -14.03 -14.73 -3.25
C LEU A 82 -12.87 -14.22 -4.06
N LEU A 83 -12.07 -13.36 -3.45
CA LEU A 83 -10.80 -12.91 -4.00
C LEU A 83 -9.66 -13.81 -3.50
N GLU A 84 -8.89 -14.36 -4.43
CA GLU A 84 -7.64 -15.08 -4.16
C GLU A 84 -6.46 -14.27 -4.67
N LEU A 85 -5.46 -14.03 -3.81
CA LEU A 85 -4.18 -13.41 -4.16
C LEU A 85 -3.08 -14.46 -4.15
N ASP A 86 -2.28 -14.50 -5.21
CA ASP A 86 -1.15 -15.40 -5.34
C ASP A 86 0.09 -14.66 -5.87
N PRO A 87 1.10 -14.35 -5.02
CA PRO A 87 1.09 -14.43 -3.56
C PRO A 87 0.45 -13.20 -2.89
N THR A 88 0.17 -13.26 -1.58
CA THR A 88 -0.31 -12.11 -0.77
C THR A 88 0.79 -11.13 -0.35
N SER A 89 2.05 -11.59 -0.40
CA SER A 89 3.24 -10.79 -0.13
C SER A 89 4.27 -11.04 -1.22
N VAL A 90 4.62 -10.01 -1.97
CA VAL A 90 5.44 -10.08 -3.18
C VAL A 90 6.56 -9.06 -3.11
N SER A 91 7.70 -9.33 -3.75
CA SER A 91 8.80 -8.37 -3.84
C SER A 91 8.62 -7.49 -5.07
N GLU A 92 9.05 -6.24 -4.98
CA GLU A 92 8.98 -5.32 -6.12
C GLU A 92 9.73 -5.88 -7.35
N GLY A 93 9.14 -5.72 -8.53
CA GLY A 93 9.65 -6.26 -9.80
C GLY A 93 9.22 -7.70 -10.08
N GLU A 94 8.68 -8.42 -9.09
CA GLU A 94 8.05 -9.73 -9.30
C GLU A 94 6.61 -9.57 -9.83
N SER A 95 5.89 -10.68 -9.95
CA SER A 95 4.50 -10.69 -10.42
C SER A 95 3.55 -11.23 -9.35
N ALA A 96 2.34 -10.69 -9.33
CA ALA A 96 1.24 -11.19 -8.49
C ALA A 96 -0.04 -11.30 -9.33
N ILE A 97 -0.87 -12.30 -9.01
CA ILE A 97 -2.13 -12.54 -9.71
C ILE A 97 -3.27 -12.48 -8.71
N LEU A 98 -4.25 -11.64 -9.01
CA LEU A 98 -5.52 -11.60 -8.31
C LEU A 98 -6.54 -12.42 -9.10
N ARG A 99 -7.27 -13.31 -8.44
CA ARG A 99 -8.29 -14.18 -9.03
C ARG A 99 -9.62 -14.00 -8.34
N CYS A 100 -10.61 -13.56 -9.09
CA CYS A 100 -11.98 -13.47 -8.61
C CYS A 100 -12.69 -14.80 -8.87
N ARG A 101 -13.16 -15.46 -7.82
CA ARG A 101 -13.83 -16.76 -7.89
C ARG A 101 -15.24 -16.70 -7.36
N THR A 102 -16.09 -17.50 -7.97
CA THR A 102 -17.43 -17.79 -7.47
C THR A 102 -17.76 -19.25 -7.80
N LYS A 103 -18.60 -19.89 -6.99
CA LYS A 103 -19.12 -21.23 -7.30
C LYS A 103 -20.26 -21.20 -8.31
N CYS A 104 -20.80 -20.01 -8.61
CA CYS A 104 -21.85 -19.88 -9.61
C CYS A 104 -21.28 -19.86 -11.02
N THR A 105 -21.94 -20.58 -11.92
CA THR A 105 -21.70 -20.45 -13.35
C THR A 105 -22.25 -19.11 -13.80
N LEU A 106 -21.34 -18.15 -13.98
CA LEU A 106 -21.66 -16.86 -14.58
C LEU A 106 -21.88 -17.02 -16.09
N GLY A 107 -22.62 -16.10 -16.71
CA GLY A 107 -22.79 -16.10 -18.16
C GLY A 107 -21.45 -15.87 -18.89
N PRO A 108 -21.32 -16.30 -20.15
CA PRO A 108 -20.03 -16.26 -20.89
C PRO A 108 -19.44 -14.86 -21.07
N ASN A 109 -20.27 -13.81 -20.99
CA ASN A 109 -19.85 -12.41 -21.13
C ASN A 109 -20.02 -11.62 -19.82
N THR A 110 -19.92 -12.30 -18.68
CA THR A 110 -20.01 -11.61 -17.39
C THR A 110 -18.70 -10.91 -17.10
N ALA A 111 -18.75 -9.59 -16.89
CA ALA A 111 -17.58 -8.80 -16.54
C ALA A 111 -17.29 -8.86 -15.03
N PHE A 112 -16.02 -8.69 -14.68
CA PHE A 112 -15.50 -8.58 -13.33
C PHE A 112 -15.02 -7.16 -13.07
N ILE A 113 -15.40 -6.65 -11.90
CA ILE A 113 -15.02 -5.32 -11.44
C ILE A 113 -14.00 -5.50 -10.32
N TRP A 114 -12.90 -4.76 -10.41
CA TRP A 114 -11.83 -4.81 -9.44
C TRP A 114 -11.78 -3.51 -8.66
N TYR A 115 -11.51 -3.61 -7.36
CA TYR A 115 -11.41 -2.47 -6.47
C TYR A 115 -10.08 -2.51 -5.73
N LYS A 116 -9.48 -1.34 -5.55
CA LYS A 116 -8.29 -1.11 -4.72
C LYS A 116 -8.58 0.02 -3.75
N ASN A 117 -8.42 -0.25 -2.45
CA ASN A 117 -8.73 0.69 -1.37
C ASN A 117 -10.14 1.29 -1.51
N GLY A 118 -11.11 0.45 -1.89
CA GLY A 118 -12.51 0.83 -2.14
C GLY A 118 -12.80 1.56 -3.46
N GLN A 119 -11.78 1.90 -4.26
CA GLN A 119 -11.95 2.60 -5.54
C GLN A 119 -11.89 1.62 -6.72
N PRO A 120 -12.74 1.78 -7.76
CA PRO A 120 -12.72 0.90 -8.92
C PRO A 120 -11.43 1.09 -9.74
N ILE A 121 -10.89 -0.03 -10.22
CA ILE A 121 -9.70 -0.06 -11.08
C ILE A 121 -10.16 -0.15 -12.54
N PRO A 122 -9.70 0.75 -13.43
CA PRO A 122 -9.93 0.61 -14.86
C PRO A 122 -9.33 -0.72 -15.37
N ASN A 123 -10.16 -1.58 -15.94
CA ASN A 123 -9.75 -2.89 -16.45
C ASN A 123 -9.99 -3.00 -17.95
N ASN A 124 -8.92 -3.11 -18.74
CA ASN A 124 -9.00 -3.30 -20.19
C ASN A 124 -9.50 -4.69 -20.59
N TYR A 125 -9.52 -5.66 -19.66
CA TYR A 125 -9.96 -7.03 -19.86
C TYR A 125 -11.10 -7.39 -18.89
N PRO A 126 -12.29 -6.77 -19.01
CA PRO A 126 -13.37 -6.89 -18.04
C PRO A 126 -13.89 -8.33 -17.90
N TYR A 127 -13.83 -9.15 -18.95
CA TYR A 127 -14.30 -10.54 -18.92
C TYR A 127 -13.28 -11.51 -18.29
N SER A 128 -12.08 -11.04 -17.96
CA SER A 128 -11.08 -11.85 -17.25
C SER A 128 -11.40 -11.86 -15.77
N ASN A 129 -11.56 -13.06 -15.20
CA ASN A 129 -11.62 -13.24 -13.75
C ASN A 129 -10.24 -13.13 -13.07
N ARG A 130 -9.21 -12.69 -13.82
CA ARG A 130 -7.84 -12.50 -13.36
C ARG A 130 -7.38 -11.08 -13.63
N LEU A 131 -6.73 -10.48 -12.63
CA LEU A 131 -5.98 -9.23 -12.76
C LEU A 131 -4.50 -9.53 -12.52
N TYR A 132 -3.67 -9.16 -13.50
CA TYR A 132 -2.23 -9.42 -13.49
C TYR A 132 -1.49 -8.15 -13.09
N GLN A 133 -0.74 -8.21 -11.98
CA GLN A 133 0.18 -7.17 -11.56
C GLN A 133 1.59 -7.60 -11.96
N ASN A 134 2.11 -7.04 -13.05
CA ASN A 134 3.42 -7.40 -13.58
C ASN A 134 4.02 -6.27 -14.45
N PRO A 135 5.16 -5.67 -14.05
CA PRO A 135 5.84 -5.87 -12.77
C PRO A 135 5.08 -5.22 -11.61
N VAL A 136 5.21 -5.77 -10.41
CA VAL A 136 4.67 -5.17 -9.18
C VAL A 136 5.55 -3.99 -8.73
N SER A 137 4.93 -2.87 -8.38
CA SER A 137 5.54 -1.66 -7.80
C SER A 137 5.05 -1.42 -6.36
N ASN A 138 5.73 -0.55 -5.60
CA ASN A 138 5.26 -0.16 -4.25
C ASN A 138 3.85 0.45 -4.29
N ASP A 139 3.47 1.11 -5.38
CA ASP A 139 2.16 1.74 -5.53
C ASP A 139 1.05 0.68 -5.61
N ASP A 140 1.36 -0.55 -6.04
CA ASP A 140 0.40 -1.65 -6.14
C ASP A 140 -0.02 -2.24 -4.79
N ALA A 141 0.67 -1.88 -3.70
CA ALA A 141 0.25 -2.25 -2.36
C ALA A 141 -1.13 -1.68 -2.03
N GLY A 142 -1.95 -2.45 -1.33
CA GLY A 142 -3.28 -2.01 -0.95
C GLY A 142 -4.27 -3.14 -0.68
N SER A 143 -5.47 -2.75 -0.27
CA SER A 143 -6.59 -3.65 -0.04
C SER A 143 -7.37 -3.86 -1.34
N TYR A 144 -7.50 -5.11 -1.79
CA TYR A 144 -8.21 -5.43 -3.03
C TYR A 144 -9.53 -6.14 -2.73
N SER A 145 -10.55 -5.86 -3.52
CA SER A 145 -11.78 -6.66 -3.59
C SER A 145 -12.23 -6.78 -5.05
N CYS A 146 -13.10 -7.76 -5.33
CA CYS A 146 -13.70 -7.91 -6.64
C CYS A 146 -15.21 -8.10 -6.55
N ALA A 147 -15.92 -7.66 -7.58
CA ALA A 147 -17.34 -7.87 -7.76
C ALA A 147 -17.63 -8.36 -9.19
N VAL A 148 -18.88 -8.74 -9.41
CA VAL A 148 -19.38 -9.17 -10.71
C VAL A 148 -20.28 -8.07 -11.27
N ASP A 149 -20.14 -7.74 -12.55
CA ASP A 149 -20.95 -6.72 -13.22
C ASP A 149 -22.46 -7.01 -13.11
N GLY A 150 -23.24 -5.99 -12.74
CA GLY A 150 -24.66 -6.11 -12.40
C GLY A 150 -24.94 -6.56 -10.96
N HIS A 151 -23.89 -6.81 -10.19
CA HIS A 151 -23.87 -7.14 -8.76
C HIS A 151 -22.76 -6.37 -8.05
N ASP A 152 -22.59 -5.12 -8.45
CA ASP A 152 -21.57 -4.18 -8.00
C ASP A 152 -21.64 -3.93 -6.49
N ASP A 153 -22.77 -4.18 -5.83
CA ASP A 153 -22.95 -4.05 -4.39
C ASP A 153 -22.44 -5.26 -3.60
N LEU A 154 -22.10 -6.36 -4.29
CA LEU A 154 -21.76 -7.66 -3.71
C LEU A 154 -20.26 -7.94 -3.85
N HIS A 155 -19.45 -7.11 -3.20
CA HIS A 155 -18.00 -7.24 -3.22
C HIS A 155 -17.55 -8.47 -2.42
N SER A 156 -16.48 -9.09 -2.89
CA SER A 156 -15.72 -10.05 -2.09
C SER A 156 -15.18 -9.38 -0.81
N PRO A 157 -14.90 -10.17 0.24
CA PRO A 157 -14.06 -9.69 1.33
C PRO A 157 -12.74 -9.12 0.80
N GLU A 158 -12.25 -8.07 1.46
CA GLU A 158 -11.00 -7.45 1.06
C GLU A 158 -9.77 -8.29 1.43
N VAL A 159 -8.77 -8.31 0.55
CA VAL A 159 -7.49 -8.98 0.77
C VAL A 159 -6.36 -8.02 0.44
N THR A 160 -5.43 -7.84 1.38
CA THR A 160 -4.32 -6.89 1.22
C THR A 160 -3.13 -7.52 0.49
N LEU A 161 -2.72 -6.90 -0.62
CA LEU A 161 -1.44 -7.19 -1.28
C LEU A 161 -0.33 -6.39 -0.60
N ARG A 162 0.67 -7.09 -0.06
CA ARG A 162 1.86 -6.49 0.55
C ARG A 162 3.01 -6.50 -0.44
N VAL A 163 3.54 -5.33 -0.77
CA VAL A 163 4.71 -5.20 -1.64
C VAL A 163 5.94 -4.88 -0.82
N ARG A 164 6.96 -5.73 -0.92
CA ARG A 164 8.24 -5.56 -0.22
C ARG A 164 9.30 -4.99 -1.17
N TYR A 165 10.02 -3.98 -0.71
CA TYR A 165 11.07 -3.30 -1.46
C TYR A 165 12.23 -2.92 -0.55
N LYS A 166 13.42 -2.82 -1.14
CA LYS A 166 14.60 -2.25 -0.46
C LYS A 166 14.36 -0.77 -0.13
N PRO A 167 15.13 -0.14 0.77
CA PRO A 167 14.98 1.27 1.08
C PRO A 167 15.07 2.15 -0.19
N LYS A 168 14.23 3.18 -0.24
CA LYS A 168 14.07 4.13 -1.34
C LYS A 168 13.90 5.54 -0.80
N SER A 169 14.21 6.53 -1.65
CA SER A 169 14.08 7.95 -1.30
C SER A 169 14.87 8.30 -0.03
N THR A 170 16.00 7.62 0.18
CA THR A 170 16.88 7.83 1.32
C THR A 170 17.42 9.26 1.26
N SER A 171 17.23 9.98 2.34
CA SER A 171 17.54 11.40 2.45
C SER A 171 18.25 11.66 3.76
N ALA A 172 19.20 12.60 3.72
CA ALA A 172 19.94 13.02 4.88
C ALA A 172 19.84 14.54 5.03
N SER A 173 19.79 14.99 6.28
CA SER A 173 19.61 16.39 6.65
C SER A 173 20.51 16.74 7.83
N VAL A 174 20.80 18.03 7.98
CA VAL A 174 21.68 18.56 9.04
C VAL A 174 20.98 19.68 9.79
N SER A 175 21.13 19.69 11.11
CA SER A 175 20.60 20.71 12.01
C SER A 175 21.65 21.07 13.08
N PRO A 176 21.98 22.35 13.28
CA PRO A 176 21.55 23.50 12.50
C PRO A 176 22.11 23.44 11.06
N SER A 177 21.37 23.99 10.10
CA SER A 177 21.83 24.14 8.72
C SER A 177 22.57 25.47 8.51
N GLY A 178 23.49 25.51 7.55
CA GLY A 178 24.25 26.72 7.22
C GLY A 178 25.59 26.83 7.92
N LYS A 179 25.94 28.04 8.38
CA LYS A 179 27.23 28.37 9.00
C LYS A 179 27.30 27.80 10.41
N ILE A 180 28.13 26.78 10.60
CA ILE A 180 28.31 26.11 11.88
C ILE A 180 29.59 26.64 12.54
N VAL A 181 29.48 26.99 13.82
CA VAL A 181 30.61 27.48 14.63
C VAL A 181 31.34 26.30 15.27
N GLU A 182 32.66 26.35 15.30
CA GLU A 182 33.49 25.36 15.96
C GLU A 182 33.13 25.20 17.44
N GLY A 183 33.12 23.97 17.95
CA GLY A 183 32.72 23.64 19.31
C GLY A 183 31.20 23.54 19.56
N SER A 184 30.36 23.92 18.58
CA SER A 184 28.91 23.73 18.65
C SER A 184 28.49 22.28 18.41
N SER A 185 27.21 21.98 18.63
CA SER A 185 26.63 20.66 18.35
C SER A 185 25.87 20.65 17.01
N VAL A 186 26.06 19.58 16.23
CA VAL A 186 25.39 19.35 14.95
C VAL A 186 24.77 17.97 14.95
N THR A 187 23.51 17.87 14.54
CA THR A 187 22.78 16.61 14.39
C THR A 187 22.48 16.35 12.92
N LEU A 188 22.95 15.21 12.43
CA LEU A 188 22.58 14.64 11.15
C LEU A 188 21.40 13.70 11.34
N THR A 189 20.41 13.76 10.45
CA THR A 189 19.22 12.89 10.49
C THR A 189 18.97 12.27 9.13
N CYS A 190 18.73 10.96 9.12
CA CYS A 190 18.50 10.14 7.94
C CYS A 190 17.07 9.62 7.94
N ASN A 191 16.41 9.70 6.79
CA ASN A 191 15.06 9.17 6.59
C ASN A 191 15.01 8.37 5.29
N SER A 192 14.25 7.28 5.27
CA SER A 192 14.13 6.41 4.09
C SER A 192 12.80 5.65 4.13
N ASP A 193 12.18 5.47 2.96
CA ASP A 193 10.97 4.66 2.81
C ASP A 193 11.35 3.22 2.45
N ALA A 194 10.87 2.24 3.23
CA ALA A 194 11.21 0.84 3.04
C ALA A 194 10.12 -0.08 3.57
N ASN A 195 9.89 -1.19 2.87
CA ASN A 195 9.05 -2.29 3.37
C ASN A 195 9.72 -3.66 3.15
N PRO A 196 10.12 -4.40 4.19
CA PRO A 196 9.95 -4.09 5.62
C PRO A 196 10.75 -2.86 6.05
N PRO A 197 10.42 -2.26 7.23
CA PRO A 197 11.10 -1.09 7.75
C PRO A 197 12.62 -1.23 7.77
N VAL A 198 13.31 -0.10 7.68
CA VAL A 198 14.77 -0.05 7.76
C VAL A 198 15.24 -0.66 9.09
N GLN A 199 16.22 -1.55 9.01
CA GLN A 199 16.77 -2.22 10.18
C GLN A 199 18.02 -1.51 10.70
N ASN A 200 18.84 -1.01 9.79
CA ASN A 200 20.10 -0.35 10.11
C ASN A 200 20.27 0.93 9.30
N TYR A 201 20.68 1.99 9.99
CA TYR A 201 21.18 3.23 9.40
C TYR A 201 22.67 3.35 9.75
N THR A 202 23.49 3.63 8.74
CA THR A 202 24.94 3.82 8.91
C THR A 202 25.31 5.20 8.40
N TRP A 203 25.99 6.00 9.22
CA TRP A 203 26.54 7.30 8.81
C TRP A 203 27.97 7.14 8.34
N LEU A 204 28.24 7.62 7.13
CA LEU A 204 29.54 7.58 6.51
C LEU A 204 30.00 9.00 6.16
N LYS A 205 31.30 9.21 6.23
CA LYS A 205 31.96 10.41 5.74
C LYS A 205 32.72 10.06 4.46
N ARG A 206 32.62 10.90 3.42
CA ARG A 206 33.34 10.67 2.17
C ARG A 206 34.84 10.55 2.43
N ASN A 207 35.48 9.59 1.77
CA ASN A 207 36.90 9.23 1.92
C ASN A 207 37.29 8.64 3.28
N VAL A 208 36.32 8.28 4.14
CA VAL A 208 36.55 7.53 5.38
C VAL A 208 35.80 6.21 5.30
N THR A 209 36.53 5.10 5.37
CA THR A 209 35.96 3.74 5.25
C THR A 209 35.25 3.29 6.52
N SER A 210 35.58 3.85 7.68
CA SER A 210 34.93 3.51 8.94
C SER A 210 33.60 4.26 9.11
N PRO A 211 32.54 3.56 9.56
CA PRO A 211 31.30 4.22 9.98
C PRO A 211 31.55 5.26 11.07
N LYS A 212 30.91 6.42 10.93
CA LYS A 212 30.96 7.50 11.94
C LYS A 212 29.97 7.27 13.07
N ALA A 213 28.80 6.72 12.74
CA ALA A 213 27.77 6.37 13.70
C ALA A 213 26.77 5.39 13.09
N SER A 214 25.96 4.81 13.95
CA SER A 214 24.82 3.99 13.58
C SER A 214 23.54 4.58 14.18
N GLY A 215 22.43 4.43 13.47
CA GLY A 215 21.12 4.93 13.88
C GLY A 215 20.58 6.05 13.00
N PRO A 216 19.28 6.35 13.11
CA PRO A 216 18.60 7.33 12.25
C PRO A 216 19.12 8.75 12.46
N SER A 217 19.82 9.01 13.57
CA SER A 217 20.41 10.31 13.87
C SER A 217 21.83 10.14 14.40
N TYR A 218 22.71 11.06 14.00
CA TYR A 218 24.09 11.14 14.47
C TYR A 218 24.38 12.55 14.94
N THR A 219 24.69 12.70 16.23
CA THR A 219 24.99 14.01 16.83
C THR A 219 26.48 14.12 17.14
N ILE A 220 27.10 15.16 16.60
CA ILE A 220 28.46 15.59 16.89
C ILE A 220 28.33 16.73 17.91
N THR A 221 28.72 16.50 19.17
CA THR A 221 28.46 17.46 20.25
C THR A 221 29.45 18.63 20.31
N LYS A 222 30.70 18.41 19.90
CA LYS A 222 31.75 19.43 19.78
C LYS A 222 32.40 19.30 18.43
N ILE A 223 31.82 19.98 17.45
CA ILE A 223 32.30 19.89 16.07
C ILE A 223 33.67 20.58 15.91
N SER A 224 34.55 19.95 15.14
CA SER A 224 35.93 20.42 14.90
C SER A 224 36.22 20.53 13.40
N SER A 225 37.40 21.06 13.03
CA SER A 225 37.86 21.05 11.64
C SER A 225 37.96 19.66 11.02
N GLU A 226 38.13 18.61 11.82
CA GLU A 226 38.20 17.21 11.34
C GLU A 226 36.84 16.66 10.90
N ASP A 227 35.75 17.27 11.40
CA ASP A 227 34.38 16.90 11.06
C ASP A 227 33.89 17.59 9.79
N ASN A 228 34.59 18.62 9.30
CA ASN A 228 34.25 19.29 8.04
C ASN A 228 34.29 18.31 6.84
N GLY A 229 33.29 18.35 5.97
CA GLY A 229 33.25 17.55 4.74
C GLY A 229 31.88 16.98 4.40
N GLU A 230 31.88 16.02 3.47
CA GLU A 230 30.67 15.39 2.94
C GLU A 230 30.30 14.13 3.72
N TYR A 231 29.04 14.05 4.12
CA TYR A 231 28.44 12.91 4.82
C TYR A 231 27.28 12.35 4.01
N TYR A 232 27.04 11.06 4.16
CA TYR A 232 25.86 10.41 3.64
C TYR A 232 25.43 9.31 4.60
N CYS A 233 24.16 8.93 4.57
CA CYS A 233 23.67 7.78 5.31
C CYS A 233 23.35 6.64 4.35
N GLU A 234 23.63 5.42 4.78
CA GLU A 234 23.13 4.21 4.16
C GLU A 234 21.96 3.67 4.99
N ALA A 235 20.79 3.51 4.37
CA ALA A 235 19.64 2.84 4.95
C ALA A 235 19.57 1.40 4.41
N ARG A 236 19.40 0.41 5.29
CA ARG A 236 19.40 -1.02 4.92
C ARG A 236 18.26 -1.81 5.57
N ASN A 237 17.61 -2.66 4.79
CA ASN A 237 16.70 -3.70 5.24
C ASN A 237 17.14 -5.08 4.70
N ILE A 238 16.33 -6.12 4.92
CA ILE A 238 16.64 -7.49 4.46
C ILE A 238 16.76 -7.64 2.94
N LEU A 239 16.18 -6.71 2.17
CA LEU A 239 16.15 -6.78 0.69
C LEU A 239 17.30 -6.00 0.06
N GLY A 240 17.97 -5.13 0.81
CA GLY A 240 19.10 -4.34 0.32
C GLY A 240 19.26 -3.03 1.05
N GLY A 241 20.04 -2.13 0.47
CA GLY A 241 20.24 -0.77 0.98
C GLY A 241 20.28 0.28 -0.12
N GLU A 242 20.13 1.53 0.30
CA GLU A 242 20.24 2.72 -0.53
C GLU A 242 20.98 3.81 0.26
N ASN A 243 21.84 4.54 -0.45
CA ASN A 243 22.56 5.68 0.11
C ASN A 243 21.74 6.95 -0.12
N SER A 244 21.73 7.84 0.87
CA SER A 244 21.29 9.21 0.64
C SER A 244 22.22 9.92 -0.34
N ARG A 245 21.74 11.05 -0.88
CA ARG A 245 22.63 12.06 -1.43
C ARG A 245 23.59 12.57 -0.36
N GLU A 246 24.74 13.04 -0.80
CA GLU A 246 25.73 13.66 0.06
C GLU A 246 25.21 14.99 0.61
N LEU A 247 25.49 15.23 1.89
CA LEU A 247 25.26 16.48 2.58
C LEU A 247 26.61 17.04 3.04
N PHE A 248 26.80 18.35 2.93
CA PHE A 248 28.05 18.99 3.34
C PHE A 248 27.87 19.68 4.70
N ILE A 249 28.80 19.45 5.61
CA ILE A 249 28.89 20.19 6.87
C ILE A 249 29.89 21.33 6.68
N TRP A 250 29.42 22.58 6.76
CA TRP A 250 30.24 23.79 6.57
C TRP A 250 30.67 24.37 7.92
N LEU A 251 31.93 24.12 8.29
CA LEU A 251 32.53 24.79 9.44
C LEU A 251 33.08 26.17 9.05
N LEU A 252 32.72 27.21 9.79
CA LEU A 252 33.47 28.46 9.75
C LEU A 252 34.63 28.37 10.73
N SER A 253 35.86 28.46 10.26
CA SER A 253 36.99 28.74 11.15
C SER A 253 36.89 30.19 11.64
N GLU A 254 37.07 30.41 12.95
CA GLU A 254 37.22 31.76 13.48
C GLU A 254 38.52 32.37 12.94
N ILE A 255 38.41 33.47 12.18
CA ILE A 255 39.58 34.27 11.79
C ILE A 255 40.01 35.08 13.01
N ASN A 256 41.07 34.64 13.69
CA ASN A 256 41.66 35.39 14.81
C ASN A 256 42.64 36.44 14.27
N TYR A 257 42.31 37.72 14.44
CA TYR A 257 43.20 38.83 14.13
C TYR A 257 44.07 39.15 15.36
N HIS A 258 45.39 39.19 15.19
CA HIS A 258 46.30 39.79 16.18
C HIS A 258 46.83 41.12 15.64
N THR A 259 46.44 42.21 16.29
CA THR A 259 47.03 43.54 16.05
C THR A 259 48.29 43.68 16.89
N ILE A 260 49.46 43.79 16.23
CA ILE A 260 50.72 44.06 16.92
C ILE A 260 51.01 45.56 16.81
N TYR A 261 51.18 46.21 17.95
CA TYR A 261 51.57 47.62 18.02
C TYR A 261 53.07 47.72 18.23
N THR A 262 53.78 48.32 17.27
CA THR A 262 55.22 48.58 17.38
C THR A 262 55.42 50.09 17.50
N TYR A 263 56.14 50.53 18.54
CA TYR A 263 56.38 51.94 18.82
C TYR A 263 57.85 52.29 18.56
N PHE A 264 58.09 53.36 17.79
CA PHE A 264 59.43 53.93 17.62
C PHE A 264 59.44 55.35 18.22
N ILE A 265 60.45 55.65 19.04
CA ILE A 265 60.65 56.99 19.60
C ILE A 265 61.81 57.65 18.86
N LEU A 266 61.51 58.68 18.07
CA LEU A 266 62.51 59.51 17.39
C LEU A 266 62.34 60.95 17.83
N LYS A 267 63.37 61.51 18.50
CA LYS A 267 63.53 62.93 18.87
C LYS A 267 62.20 63.69 19.11
N GLY A 268 61.40 63.23 20.09
CA GLY A 268 60.20 63.92 20.55
C GLY A 268 58.87 63.51 19.89
N PHE A 269 58.88 62.63 18.88
CA PHE A 269 57.65 62.07 18.29
C PHE A 269 57.53 60.57 18.59
N VAL A 270 56.34 60.14 19.00
CA VAL A 270 55.96 58.73 19.09
C VAL A 270 55.30 58.34 17.77
N ILE A 271 55.94 57.45 17.02
CA ILE A 271 55.37 56.89 15.78
C ILE A 271 54.75 55.53 16.13
N THR A 272 53.45 55.38 15.92
CA THR A 272 52.73 54.10 16.05
C THR A 272 52.67 53.42 14.70
N VAL A 273 53.33 52.27 14.55
CA VAL A 273 53.21 51.43 13.36
C VAL A 273 52.18 50.33 13.66
N VAL A 274 51.11 50.28 12.87
CA VAL A 274 50.08 49.24 12.96
C VAL A 274 50.40 48.17 11.92
N GLU A 275 50.96 47.04 12.36
CA GLU A 275 51.03 45.84 11.53
C GLU A 275 49.80 44.97 11.80
N CYS A 276 48.91 44.88 10.82
CA CYS A 276 47.80 43.94 10.87
C CYS A 276 48.26 42.61 10.27
N LYS A 277 48.74 41.67 11.10
CA LYS A 277 49.04 40.31 10.65
C LYS A 277 47.74 39.51 10.59
N LEU A 278 47.32 39.17 9.37
CA LEU A 278 46.25 38.21 9.15
C LEU A 278 46.76 36.81 9.55
N HIS A 279 46.40 36.35 10.75
CA HIS A 279 46.62 34.96 11.12
C HIS A 279 45.42 34.16 10.59
N VAL A 280 45.49 33.77 9.32
CA VAL A 280 44.57 32.75 8.82
C VAL A 280 44.94 31.46 9.54
N VAL A 281 44.17 31.09 10.56
CA VAL A 281 44.20 29.72 11.07
C VAL A 281 43.56 28.87 9.98
N VAL A 282 44.35 28.56 8.96
CA VAL A 282 44.04 27.45 8.05
C VAL A 282 44.22 26.22 8.91
N ASN A 283 43.16 25.81 9.62
CA ASN A 283 43.13 24.47 10.19
C ASN A 283 43.31 23.53 9.02
N LYS A 284 44.50 22.90 9.02
CA LYS A 284 45.14 22.13 7.96
C LYS A 284 44.14 21.30 7.14
N ALA A 285 43.48 21.93 6.18
CA ALA A 285 42.75 21.26 5.13
C ALA A 285 43.77 20.95 4.05
N MET A 286 44.12 19.66 3.96
CA MET A 286 44.83 19.01 2.85
C MET A 286 44.81 19.86 1.57
N PHE A 287 45.94 20.51 1.27
CA PHE A 287 46.34 20.65 -0.12
C PHE A 287 46.57 19.23 -0.62
N LEU A 288 45.76 18.78 -1.58
CA LEU A 288 46.12 17.66 -2.43
C LEU A 288 47.42 18.06 -3.16
N ASN A 289 48.48 17.29 -2.90
CA ASN A 289 49.66 17.27 -3.76
C ASN A 289 49.26 16.69 -5.13
N GLU A 290 49.81 17.32 -6.18
CA GLU A 290 50.18 16.82 -7.52
C GLU A 290 49.27 15.81 -8.24
#